data_AF-A0A838DRM7-F1
#
_entry.id   AF-A0A838DRM7-F1
#
_cell.length_a   1.000
_cell.length_b   1.000
_cell.length_c   1.000
_cell.angle_alpha   90.00
_cell.angle_beta   90.00
_cell.angle_gamma   90.00
#
_symmetry.space_group_name_H-M   'P 1'
#
loop_
_entity.id
_entity.type
_entity.pdbx_description
1 polymer ?
#
loop_
_entity_poly.entity_id
_entity_poly.type
_entity_poly.pdbx_seq_one_letter_code
_entity_poly.pdbx_strand_id
1 'polypeptide(L)'
;MPVTTGVQGYTSLTQQTRLCLETGAAPGESLLMPLTTGTATMSLTTQPNTISATTGMHLHFFIFGNATAGTIGIVGTNATGGGQTSITYHVPAAPQQAQGYSEFTTKEAWGTVTASNITLTTLTPCQVMVYGSFAGKYLLPISLDKEEKITHHAPQDKRGILFKNFRVVQLTKSTDVAKLDSDLYPDSLWAYYMAIGNTPMITTVPAAPVSLLAATTKAATMTLTTSLSTMAPGAFLIFAIANANVATGTIVLSGTDTFGNAQSETITVPATNGTVYSTKRYASITNSGADKFATTGLTTGATIAVTAVFAWNYAWTFDGINNITPYSASIEAYDGVEGVILPGTILTDLTLDWQKEKEILLQAKGLAQDFLVVGDPTNTSSIGSNPFPALAQPTTLPYVSWPASFYIDAASGTPATTQDGSMLTFKLAITTGRKWFYPGDGFQRPTFVTWDTEPDWTLDAEIVYQNYQNYINYFKPNVALILATTFQGNWLGTIAITNYYESVNITLPAKVDTFKVDQTTNPVKGKLKLISQYDPTNLNYAYKVTVTAQVPPTYTS
;
A
#
# COMPACT_ATOMS: atom_id res chain seq x y z
N MET A 1 -35.07 1.25 -9.08
CA MET A 1 -34.90 2.23 -10.17
C MET A 1 -34.01 1.59 -11.22
N PRO A 2 -34.23 1.86 -12.52
CA PRO A 2 -33.51 1.17 -13.57
C PRO A 2 -32.02 1.49 -13.44
N VAL A 3 -31.20 0.44 -13.40
CA VAL A 3 -29.74 0.55 -13.47
C VAL A 3 -29.44 1.07 -14.88
N THR A 4 -29.12 2.35 -14.96
CA THR A 4 -28.62 2.98 -16.18
C THR A 4 -27.24 2.39 -16.44
N THR A 5 -27.19 1.31 -17.22
CA THR A 5 -25.96 0.85 -17.87
C THR A 5 -25.51 1.95 -18.83
N GLY A 6 -24.54 2.75 -18.41
CA GLY A 6 -24.06 3.84 -19.24
C GLY A 6 -23.07 4.77 -18.53
N VAL A 7 -21.88 4.26 -18.22
CA VAL A 7 -20.65 5.04 -18.40
C VAL A 7 -19.62 4.12 -19.06
N GLN A 8 -19.51 4.24 -20.38
CA GLN A 8 -18.26 3.93 -21.09
C GLN A 8 -17.18 4.85 -20.54
N GLY A 9 -16.02 4.33 -20.15
CA GLY A 9 -14.93 5.21 -19.70
C GLY A 9 -13.62 4.60 -19.23
N TYR A 10 -13.29 3.33 -19.46
CA TYR A 10 -11.91 2.81 -19.24
C TYR A 10 -11.40 1.99 -20.42
N THR A 11 -11.71 2.42 -21.64
CA THR A 11 -11.15 1.86 -22.88
C THR A 11 -9.87 2.58 -23.35
N SER A 12 -9.23 3.37 -22.51
CA SER A 12 -7.82 3.73 -22.73
C SER A 12 -6.99 3.39 -21.50
N LEU A 13 -6.69 2.09 -21.34
CA LEU A 13 -5.45 1.66 -20.69
C LEU A 13 -4.27 2.08 -21.59
N THR A 14 -4.09 3.38 -21.81
CA THR A 14 -2.85 3.89 -22.37
C THR A 14 -1.77 3.79 -21.30
N GLN A 15 -2.08 4.09 -20.03
CA GLN A 15 -1.11 4.05 -18.94
C GLN A 15 -1.30 2.85 -17.99
N GLN A 16 -0.26 2.04 -17.81
CA GLN A 16 -0.14 1.05 -16.73
C GLN A 16 0.76 1.60 -15.63
N THR A 17 0.24 1.65 -14.40
CA THR A 17 1.00 2.17 -13.27
C THR A 17 1.28 1.07 -12.26
N ARG A 18 2.49 1.06 -11.70
CA ARG A 18 2.95 0.06 -10.75
C ARG A 18 3.57 0.72 -9.55
N LEU A 19 3.53 0.02 -8.44
CA LEU A 19 4.03 0.51 -7.17
C LEU A 19 4.82 -0.58 -6.46
N CYS A 20 5.94 -0.18 -5.86
CA CYS A 20 6.68 -0.98 -4.89
C CYS A 20 6.95 -0.10 -3.67
N LEU A 21 6.53 -0.56 -2.48
CA LEU A 21 6.86 0.13 -1.23
C LEU A 21 8.35 -0.05 -0.94
N GLU A 22 9.05 1.05 -0.74
CA GLU A 22 10.49 1.11 -0.49
C GLU A 22 10.75 1.16 1.01
N THR A 23 11.60 0.27 1.53
CA THR A 23 11.89 0.24 2.97
C THR A 23 12.39 1.60 3.45
N GLY A 24 11.97 2.03 4.64
CA GLY A 24 12.42 3.30 5.22
C GLY A 24 13.94 3.41 5.43
N ALA A 25 14.68 2.29 5.39
CA ALA A 25 16.15 2.26 5.43
C ALA A 25 16.82 2.51 4.07
N ALA A 26 16.07 2.46 2.96
CA ALA A 26 16.54 2.69 1.60
C ALA A 26 15.44 3.37 0.76
N PRO A 27 14.99 4.59 1.13
CA PRO A 27 13.99 5.31 0.37
C PRO A 27 14.59 5.84 -0.94
N GLY A 28 13.87 5.66 -2.05
CA GLY A 28 14.29 6.08 -3.38
C GLY A 28 15.49 5.32 -3.96
N GLU A 29 16.30 6.04 -4.73
CA GLU A 29 17.50 5.54 -5.38
C GLU A 29 18.59 5.18 -4.36
N SER A 30 19.05 3.93 -4.42
CA SER A 30 20.14 3.43 -3.58
C SER A 30 21.44 3.35 -4.38
N LEU A 31 22.56 3.78 -3.79
CA LEU A 31 23.85 3.74 -4.47
C LEU A 31 24.34 2.29 -4.63
N LEU A 32 24.52 1.85 -5.88
CA LEU A 32 24.99 0.51 -6.22
C LEU A 32 26.44 0.47 -6.66
N MET A 33 26.93 1.57 -7.25
CA MET A 33 28.35 1.78 -7.57
C MET A 33 28.70 3.25 -7.34
N PRO A 34 29.65 3.57 -6.43
CA PRO A 34 30.15 4.93 -6.26
C PRO A 34 30.85 5.40 -7.54
N LEU A 35 31.08 6.71 -7.66
CA LEU A 35 31.79 7.28 -8.79
C LEU A 35 33.16 6.60 -8.99
N THR A 36 33.28 5.82 -10.06
CA THR A 36 34.41 4.95 -10.34
C THR A 36 34.96 5.26 -11.73
N THR A 37 36.27 5.18 -11.92
CA THR A 37 36.89 5.35 -13.23
C THR A 37 36.42 4.25 -14.18
N GLY A 38 35.89 4.65 -15.34
CA GLY A 38 35.38 3.74 -16.36
C GLY A 38 36.48 2.89 -16.98
N THR A 39 36.34 1.58 -16.85
CA THR A 39 37.17 0.56 -17.51
C THR A 39 36.31 -0.24 -18.50
N ALA A 40 36.95 -1.01 -19.41
CA ALA A 40 36.22 -1.80 -20.41
C ALA A 40 35.16 -2.73 -19.80
N THR A 41 35.43 -3.23 -18.59
CA THR A 41 34.48 -3.97 -17.75
C THR A 41 34.43 -3.36 -16.34
N MET A 42 33.24 -3.36 -15.72
CA MET A 42 33.00 -2.86 -14.37
C MET A 42 32.06 -3.79 -13.60
N SER A 43 31.98 -3.59 -12.28
CA SER A 43 31.08 -4.33 -11.37
C SER A 43 30.37 -3.38 -10.44
N LEU A 44 29.14 -3.70 -10.06
CA LEU A 44 28.48 -3.03 -8.94
C LEU A 44 29.19 -3.37 -7.63
N THR A 45 29.30 -2.41 -6.71
CA THR A 45 29.81 -2.64 -5.35
C THR A 45 28.74 -3.25 -4.45
N THR A 46 27.47 -2.88 -4.67
CA THR A 46 26.31 -3.41 -3.97
C THR A 46 25.37 -4.05 -4.98
N GLN A 47 24.95 -5.28 -4.72
CA GLN A 47 24.09 -6.02 -5.65
C GLN A 47 22.61 -5.68 -5.42
N PRO A 48 21.78 -5.54 -6.47
CA PRO A 48 20.38 -5.13 -6.33
C PRO A 48 19.57 -5.99 -5.34
N ASN A 49 19.74 -7.31 -5.34
CA ASN A 49 19.04 -8.24 -4.45
C ASN A 49 19.36 -8.05 -2.96
N THR A 50 20.44 -7.35 -2.61
CA THR A 50 20.74 -7.03 -1.20
C THR A 50 19.82 -5.94 -0.65
N ILE A 51 19.24 -5.13 -1.53
CA ILE A 51 18.33 -4.03 -1.20
C ILE A 51 16.88 -4.40 -1.57
N SER A 52 16.66 -4.92 -2.78
CA SER A 52 15.35 -5.35 -3.29
C SER A 52 15.37 -6.84 -3.67
N ALA A 53 15.28 -7.71 -2.67
CA ALA A 53 15.37 -9.16 -2.88
C ALA A 53 14.21 -9.74 -3.70
N THR A 54 13.03 -9.11 -3.69
CA THR A 54 11.81 -9.68 -4.30
C THR A 54 11.49 -9.17 -5.69
N THR A 55 11.80 -7.90 -6.00
CA THR A 55 11.47 -7.31 -7.31
C THR A 55 12.70 -6.92 -8.12
N GLY A 56 13.87 -6.82 -7.48
CA GLY A 56 15.07 -6.29 -8.13
C GLY A 56 15.00 -4.77 -8.28
N MET A 57 15.94 -4.23 -9.05
CA MET A 57 16.09 -2.78 -9.24
C MET A 57 16.37 -2.42 -10.70
N HIS A 58 15.81 -1.32 -11.16
CA HIS A 58 16.24 -0.62 -12.38
C HIS A 58 17.54 0.12 -12.08
N LEU A 59 18.52 0.05 -12.99
CA LEU A 59 19.83 0.66 -12.80
C LEU A 59 19.85 2.03 -13.48
N HIS A 60 20.16 3.07 -12.73
CA HIS A 60 20.30 4.43 -13.21
C HIS A 60 21.78 4.80 -13.29
N PHE A 61 22.27 5.05 -14.50
CA PHE A 61 23.67 5.33 -14.79
C PHE A 61 23.91 6.83 -14.92
N PHE A 62 24.95 7.32 -14.26
CA PHE A 62 25.56 8.62 -14.51
C PHE A 62 26.95 8.41 -15.11
N ILE A 63 27.21 9.05 -16.26
CA ILE A 63 28.46 8.93 -16.99
C ILE A 63 29.06 10.32 -17.17
N PHE A 64 30.26 10.51 -16.62
CA PHE A 64 30.95 11.80 -16.59
C PHE A 64 32.17 11.77 -17.51
N GLY A 65 32.39 12.88 -18.19
CA GLY A 65 33.64 13.13 -18.92
C GLY A 65 33.85 12.29 -20.19
N ASN A 66 32.83 11.59 -20.69
CA ASN A 66 32.93 10.89 -21.96
C ASN A 66 32.95 11.89 -23.13
N ALA A 67 34.06 11.93 -23.86
CA ALA A 67 34.24 12.84 -25.01
C ALA A 67 33.55 12.34 -26.30
N THR A 68 33.18 11.06 -26.34
CA THR A 68 32.55 10.40 -27.48
C THR A 68 31.28 9.67 -27.05
N ALA A 69 30.37 9.49 -28.00
CA ALA A 69 29.26 8.57 -27.82
C ALA A 69 29.76 7.12 -27.77
N GLY A 70 29.00 6.26 -27.12
CA GLY A 70 29.34 4.85 -27.00
C GLY A 70 28.20 4.04 -26.41
N THR A 71 28.51 2.86 -25.89
CA THR A 71 27.48 1.95 -25.39
C THR A 71 27.82 1.29 -24.07
N ILE A 72 26.75 0.93 -23.34
CA ILE A 72 26.82 0.10 -22.13
C ILE A 72 26.03 -1.19 -22.34
N GLY A 73 26.67 -2.32 -22.04
CA GLY A 73 26.02 -3.64 -21.95
C GLY A 73 26.05 -4.17 -20.52
N ILE A 74 25.02 -4.89 -20.11
CA ILE A 74 24.88 -5.44 -18.75
C ILE A 74 24.47 -6.91 -18.84
N VAL A 75 25.14 -7.78 -18.09
CA VAL A 75 24.78 -9.20 -17.95
C VAL A 75 24.67 -9.59 -16.49
N GLY A 76 23.61 -10.33 -16.14
CA GLY A 76 23.30 -10.70 -14.77
C GLY A 76 22.10 -11.63 -14.67
N THR A 77 21.33 -11.49 -13.60
CA THR A 77 20.07 -12.21 -13.38
C THR A 77 18.95 -11.25 -13.04
N ASN A 78 17.72 -11.63 -13.39
CA ASN A 78 16.52 -10.96 -12.89
C ASN A 78 16.28 -11.30 -11.41
N ALA A 79 15.21 -10.73 -10.82
CA ALA A 79 14.85 -10.95 -9.43
C ALA A 79 14.44 -12.41 -9.09
N THR A 80 14.08 -13.23 -10.09
CA THR A 80 13.73 -14.64 -9.90
C THR A 80 14.92 -15.59 -10.09
N GLY A 81 16.11 -15.05 -10.37
CA GLY A 81 17.34 -15.83 -10.59
C GLY A 81 17.54 -16.33 -12.03
N GLY A 82 16.64 -15.98 -12.95
CA GLY A 82 16.81 -16.25 -14.38
C GLY A 82 17.88 -15.35 -15.00
N GLY A 83 18.73 -15.89 -15.87
CA GLY A 83 19.75 -15.12 -16.59
C GLY A 83 19.14 -13.99 -17.43
N GLN A 84 19.79 -12.83 -17.44
CA GLN A 84 19.32 -11.63 -18.12
C GLN A 84 20.51 -10.88 -18.74
N THR A 85 20.31 -10.38 -19.95
CA THR A 85 21.25 -9.50 -20.66
C THR A 85 20.49 -8.27 -21.12
N SER A 86 21.06 -7.09 -20.95
CA SER A 86 20.41 -5.85 -21.33
C SER A 86 20.35 -5.69 -22.84
N ILE A 87 19.43 -4.83 -23.30
CA ILE A 87 19.61 -4.14 -24.57
C ILE A 87 20.89 -3.28 -24.47
N THR A 88 21.66 -3.17 -25.54
CA THR A 88 22.80 -2.25 -25.61
C THR A 88 22.29 -0.81 -25.51
N TYR A 89 22.70 -0.08 -24.48
CA TYR A 89 22.26 1.31 -24.26
C TYR A 89 23.20 2.29 -24.95
N HIS A 90 22.67 3.16 -25.80
CA HIS A 90 23.45 4.23 -26.43
C HIS A 90 23.60 5.43 -25.50
N VAL A 91 24.84 5.87 -25.32
CA VAL A 91 25.20 7.01 -24.48
C VAL A 91 25.74 8.10 -25.41
N PRO A 92 25.11 9.29 -25.49
CA PRO A 92 25.64 10.39 -26.27
C PRO A 92 26.93 10.95 -25.64
N ALA A 93 27.67 11.78 -26.38
CA ALA A 93 28.79 12.52 -25.79
C ALA A 93 28.27 13.46 -24.68
N ALA A 94 28.94 13.52 -23.54
CA ALA A 94 28.51 14.39 -22.45
C ALA A 94 28.60 15.88 -22.88
N PRO A 95 27.57 16.71 -22.60
CA PRO A 95 27.59 18.12 -22.94
C PRO A 95 28.69 18.84 -22.17
N GLN A 96 29.49 19.67 -22.87
CA GLN A 96 30.66 20.35 -22.28
C GLN A 96 30.33 21.49 -21.30
N GLN A 97 29.06 21.76 -20.97
CA GLN A 97 28.68 22.87 -20.09
C GLN A 97 27.89 22.45 -18.83
N ALA A 98 28.19 23.18 -17.74
CA ALA A 98 27.62 23.29 -16.39
C ALA A 98 27.28 22.01 -15.58
N GLN A 99 26.85 20.90 -16.20
CA GLN A 99 26.61 19.63 -15.50
C GLN A 99 27.36 18.42 -16.09
N GLY A 100 27.81 18.46 -17.35
CA GLY A 100 28.92 17.59 -17.81
C GLY A 100 28.73 16.07 -17.75
N TYR A 101 27.50 15.54 -17.68
CA TYR A 101 27.25 14.10 -17.65
C TYR A 101 26.12 13.66 -18.60
N SER A 102 26.12 12.38 -18.94
CA SER A 102 25.01 11.69 -19.61
C SER A 102 24.37 10.71 -18.62
N GLU A 103 23.04 10.62 -18.65
CA GLU A 103 22.27 9.71 -17.78
C GLU A 103 21.29 8.84 -18.57
N PHE A 104 21.06 7.62 -18.09
CA PHE A 104 19.99 6.74 -18.59
C PHE A 104 19.60 5.70 -17.53
N THR A 105 18.37 5.21 -17.59
CA THR A 105 17.87 4.15 -16.69
C THR A 105 17.53 2.89 -17.46
N THR A 106 17.92 1.72 -16.94
CA THR A 106 17.68 0.44 -17.61
C THR A 106 16.20 0.10 -17.66
N LYS A 107 15.75 -0.42 -18.81
CA LYS A 107 14.42 -1.01 -18.98
C LYS A 107 14.23 -2.27 -18.16
N GLU A 108 15.26 -3.09 -18.04
CA GLU A 108 15.18 -4.32 -17.27
C GLU A 108 15.41 -4.05 -15.78
N ALA A 109 14.72 -4.82 -14.93
CA ALA A 109 14.96 -4.90 -13.50
C ALA A 109 15.96 -6.02 -13.20
N TRP A 110 16.95 -5.72 -12.37
CA TRP A 110 18.07 -6.62 -12.07
C TRP A 110 17.96 -7.16 -10.65
N GLY A 111 18.11 -8.47 -10.50
CA GLY A 111 18.31 -9.10 -9.19
C GLY A 111 19.80 -9.15 -8.84
N THR A 112 20.64 -9.55 -9.79
CA THR A 112 22.11 -9.44 -9.65
C THR A 112 22.73 -8.99 -10.96
N VAL A 113 23.88 -8.31 -10.86
CA VAL A 113 24.77 -8.05 -11.99
C VAL A 113 26.06 -8.81 -11.74
N THR A 114 26.38 -9.73 -12.65
CA THR A 114 27.57 -10.58 -12.52
C THR A 114 28.83 -9.71 -12.47
N ALA A 115 29.83 -10.13 -11.71
CA ALA A 115 31.09 -9.40 -11.63
C ALA A 115 31.72 -9.19 -13.02
N SER A 116 32.23 -7.99 -13.28
CA SER A 116 32.86 -7.56 -14.53
C SER A 116 31.97 -7.59 -15.77
N ASN A 117 30.64 -7.62 -15.60
CA ASN A 117 29.68 -7.71 -16.70
C ASN A 117 28.90 -6.43 -16.98
N ILE A 118 29.39 -5.28 -16.50
CA ILE A 118 29.04 -3.99 -17.10
C ILE A 118 30.13 -3.66 -18.11
N THR A 119 29.83 -3.73 -19.40
CA THR A 119 30.79 -3.48 -20.48
C THR A 119 30.64 -2.07 -21.02
N LEU A 120 31.76 -1.34 -21.13
CA LEU A 120 31.81 0.00 -21.72
C LEU A 120 32.50 -0.06 -23.09
N THR A 121 31.82 0.39 -24.14
CA THR A 121 32.38 0.45 -25.50
C THR A 121 32.47 1.90 -25.95
N THR A 122 33.65 2.34 -26.42
CA THR A 122 33.95 3.72 -26.90
C THR A 122 33.67 4.87 -25.94
N LEU A 123 33.36 4.58 -24.67
CA LEU A 123 33.14 5.57 -23.62
C LEU A 123 34.39 5.90 -22.80
N THR A 124 35.48 5.15 -22.97
CA THR A 124 36.72 5.34 -22.21
C THR A 124 37.61 6.42 -22.83
N PRO A 125 38.19 7.35 -22.04
CA PRO A 125 38.07 7.49 -20.58
C PRO A 125 36.77 8.18 -20.14
N CYS A 126 36.15 7.69 -19.07
CA CYS A 126 35.02 8.33 -18.39
C CYS A 126 35.03 7.98 -16.88
N GLN A 127 34.08 8.53 -16.12
CA GLN A 127 33.74 8.03 -14.78
C GLN A 127 32.28 7.62 -14.78
N VAL A 128 31.95 6.56 -14.04
CA VAL A 128 30.59 6.01 -13.98
C VAL A 128 30.14 5.88 -12.53
N MET A 129 28.91 6.25 -12.27
CA MET A 129 28.21 6.05 -10.99
C MET A 129 26.86 5.39 -11.28
N VAL A 130 26.43 4.47 -10.43
CA VAL A 130 25.19 3.71 -10.64
C VAL A 130 24.34 3.71 -9.38
N TYR A 131 23.10 4.11 -9.54
CA TYR A 131 22.03 3.96 -8.55
C TYR A 131 21.08 2.84 -8.96
N GLY A 132 20.33 2.33 -8.00
CA GLY A 132 19.24 1.40 -8.19
C GLY A 132 17.92 2.01 -7.72
N SER A 133 16.88 1.92 -8.53
CA SER A 133 15.49 2.20 -8.10
C SER A 133 14.70 0.90 -8.02
N PHE A 134 13.84 0.76 -7.00
CA PHE A 134 13.01 -0.44 -6.83
C PHE A 134 12.12 -0.67 -8.06
N ALA A 135 12.10 -1.92 -8.55
CA ALA A 135 11.16 -2.31 -9.57
C ALA A 135 9.74 -2.51 -9.00
N GLY A 136 8.73 -2.17 -9.80
CA GLY A 136 7.32 -2.25 -9.47
C GLY A 136 6.89 -3.65 -9.06
N LYS A 137 6.16 -3.77 -7.94
CA LYS A 137 5.69 -5.05 -7.39
C LYS A 137 4.22 -5.30 -7.67
N TYR A 138 3.41 -4.27 -7.51
CA TYR A 138 1.95 -4.30 -7.63
C TYR A 138 1.53 -3.46 -8.81
N LEU A 139 0.60 -3.96 -9.63
CA LEU A 139 -0.08 -3.14 -10.64
C LEU A 139 -1.21 -2.37 -9.94
N LEU A 140 -1.32 -1.07 -10.16
CA LEU A 140 -2.38 -0.24 -9.55
C LEU A 140 -3.24 0.42 -10.63
N PRO A 141 -4.59 0.39 -10.50
CA PRO A 141 -5.48 1.15 -11.37
C PRO A 141 -5.52 2.61 -10.89
N ILE A 142 -4.50 3.38 -11.27
CA ILE A 142 -4.35 4.78 -10.86
C ILE A 142 -4.13 5.71 -12.04
N SER A 143 -4.73 6.90 -11.96
CA SER A 143 -4.39 8.03 -12.81
C SER A 143 -3.20 8.77 -12.22
N LEU A 144 -2.10 8.83 -12.96
CA LEU A 144 -0.87 9.50 -12.54
C LEU A 144 -0.65 10.80 -13.33
N ASP A 145 -0.59 11.92 -12.62
CA ASP A 145 -0.11 13.20 -13.13
C ASP A 145 1.13 13.63 -12.36
N LYS A 146 2.16 14.05 -13.10
CA LYS A 146 3.51 14.28 -12.58
C LYS A 146 4.14 15.45 -13.32
N GLU A 147 4.88 16.27 -12.58
CA GLU A 147 5.52 17.47 -13.10
C GLU A 147 6.95 17.56 -12.56
N GLU A 148 7.93 17.69 -13.45
CA GLU A 148 9.30 18.04 -13.10
C GLU A 148 9.42 19.58 -13.12
N LYS A 149 9.62 20.17 -11.94
CA LYS A 149 9.73 21.62 -11.76
C LYS A 149 11.18 22.01 -11.56
N ILE A 150 11.60 23.04 -12.31
CA ILE A 150 12.87 23.74 -12.08
C ILE A 150 12.50 25.10 -11.49
N THR A 151 12.84 25.31 -10.22
CA THR A 151 12.47 26.54 -9.53
C THR A 151 13.25 27.73 -10.11
N HIS A 152 12.53 28.79 -10.50
CA HIS A 152 13.18 30.02 -10.97
C HIS A 152 13.71 30.82 -9.77
N HIS A 153 15.00 31.11 -9.79
CA HIS A 153 15.65 31.91 -8.76
C HIS A 153 16.29 33.18 -9.35
N ALA A 154 16.05 34.32 -8.71
CA ALA A 154 16.60 35.58 -9.20
C ALA A 154 18.14 35.60 -9.05
N PRO A 155 18.90 36.08 -10.06
CA PRO A 155 20.36 36.20 -9.99
C PRO A 155 20.86 37.08 -8.83
N GLN A 156 19.97 37.94 -8.33
CA GLN A 156 20.23 38.95 -7.31
C GLN A 156 19.84 38.55 -5.87
N ASP A 157 19.32 37.33 -5.64
CA ASP A 157 19.09 36.77 -4.30
C ASP A 157 20.42 36.49 -3.58
N LYS A 158 21.09 37.54 -3.11
CA LYS A 158 22.34 37.47 -2.34
C LYS A 158 22.02 37.26 -0.86
N ARG A 159 22.24 36.05 -0.36
CA ARG A 159 22.24 35.77 1.09
C ARG A 159 23.53 35.05 1.50
N GLY A 160 24.53 35.83 1.89
CA GLY A 160 25.62 35.42 2.78
C GLY A 160 26.61 34.37 2.28
N ILE A 161 27.36 33.80 3.25
CA ILE A 161 28.58 32.99 3.09
C ILE A 161 28.30 31.60 2.48
N LEU A 162 27.03 31.18 2.42
CA LEU A 162 26.59 29.89 1.85
C LEU A 162 25.99 30.01 0.44
N PHE A 163 26.22 31.14 -0.26
CA PHE A 163 25.65 31.43 -1.57
C PHE A 163 25.94 30.35 -2.63
N LYS A 164 27.14 29.76 -2.63
CA LYS A 164 27.49 28.68 -3.57
C LYS A 164 26.60 27.45 -3.37
N ASN A 165 26.48 26.97 -2.13
CA ASN A 165 25.70 25.77 -1.82
C ASN A 165 24.20 26.05 -2.03
N PHE A 166 23.73 27.26 -1.68
CA PHE A 166 22.38 27.70 -1.97
C PHE A 166 22.09 27.70 -3.47
N ARG A 167 22.99 28.23 -4.31
CA ARG A 167 22.84 28.26 -5.77
C ARG A 167 22.82 26.86 -6.41
N VAL A 168 23.56 25.90 -5.87
CA VAL A 168 23.53 24.52 -6.35
C VAL A 168 22.22 23.84 -5.98
N VAL A 169 21.74 24.03 -4.74
CA VAL A 169 20.42 23.54 -4.29
C VAL A 169 19.27 24.20 -5.07
N GLN A 170 19.41 25.46 -5.47
CA GLN A 170 18.43 26.18 -6.32
C GLN A 170 18.29 25.61 -7.74
N LEU A 171 19.30 24.90 -8.23
CA LEU A 171 19.25 24.21 -9.52
C LEU A 171 18.71 22.78 -9.40
N THR A 172 18.32 22.38 -8.19
CA THR A 172 17.75 21.06 -7.96
C THR A 172 16.39 20.96 -8.60
N LYS A 173 16.20 19.88 -9.36
CA LYS A 173 14.91 19.51 -9.91
C LYS A 173 14.02 19.02 -8.77
N SER A 174 12.77 19.44 -8.76
CA SER A 174 11.76 18.90 -7.85
C SER A 174 10.70 18.18 -8.66
N THR A 175 10.44 16.93 -8.33
CA THR A 175 9.42 16.13 -9.01
C THR A 175 8.17 16.07 -8.16
N ASP A 176 7.11 16.69 -8.64
CA ASP A 176 5.80 16.68 -8.00
C ASP A 176 4.94 15.56 -8.59
N VAL A 177 4.24 14.84 -7.72
CA VAL A 177 3.15 13.94 -8.10
C VAL A 177 1.86 14.69 -7.83
N ALA A 178 1.38 15.40 -8.84
CA ALA A 178 0.20 16.27 -8.75
C ALA A 178 -1.11 15.49 -8.60
N LYS A 179 -1.13 14.25 -9.10
CA LYS A 179 -2.30 13.36 -9.03
C LYS A 179 -1.87 11.90 -8.95
N LEU A 180 -2.39 11.20 -7.96
CA LEU A 180 -2.30 9.76 -7.78
C LEU A 180 -3.69 9.25 -7.37
N ASP A 181 -4.63 9.35 -8.30
CA ASP A 181 -6.05 9.08 -8.02
C ASP A 181 -6.40 7.63 -8.33
N SER A 182 -7.10 6.98 -7.40
CA SER A 182 -7.63 5.63 -7.53
C SER A 182 -9.07 5.60 -7.01
N ASP A 183 -9.88 4.69 -7.53
CA ASP A 183 -11.08 4.30 -6.80
C ASP A 183 -10.65 3.50 -5.55
N LEU A 184 -11.32 3.68 -4.42
CA LEU A 184 -10.91 3.04 -3.17
C LEU A 184 -11.23 1.53 -3.18
N TYR A 185 -10.19 0.68 -3.12
CA TYR A 185 -10.29 -0.79 -3.12
C TYR A 185 -9.54 -1.42 -1.92
N PRO A 186 -9.76 -2.73 -1.61
CA PRO A 186 -9.08 -3.43 -0.50
C PRO A 186 -7.56 -3.39 -0.61
N ASP A 187 -7.07 -3.35 -1.85
CA ASP A 187 -5.66 -3.37 -2.16
C ASP A 187 -4.99 -2.00 -1.95
N SER A 188 -5.77 -0.96 -1.60
CA SER A 188 -5.27 0.41 -1.32
C SER A 188 -4.55 0.55 0.03
N LEU A 189 -4.18 -0.56 0.69
CA LEU A 189 -3.36 -0.55 1.91
C LEU A 189 -2.03 0.19 1.73
N TRP A 190 -1.49 0.23 0.51
CA TRP A 190 -0.29 1.01 0.16
C TRP A 190 -0.43 2.49 0.56
N ALA A 191 -1.62 3.08 0.41
CA ALA A 191 -1.85 4.48 0.73
C ALA A 191 -1.75 4.74 2.23
N TYR A 192 -2.14 3.78 3.08
CA TYR A 192 -1.97 3.90 4.54
C TYR A 192 -0.51 3.73 4.96
N TYR A 193 0.23 2.79 4.36
CA TYR A 193 1.67 2.63 4.60
C TYR A 193 2.46 3.89 4.24
N MET A 194 2.02 4.60 3.20
CA MET A 194 2.64 5.85 2.77
C MET A 194 2.12 7.04 3.58
N ALA A 195 0.81 7.26 3.74
CA ALA A 195 0.28 8.47 4.36
C ALA A 195 0.35 8.47 5.90
N ILE A 196 0.18 7.30 6.53
CA ILE A 196 0.01 7.18 7.97
C ILE A 196 1.25 6.65 8.68
N GLY A 197 1.79 5.50 8.26
CA GLY A 197 2.97 4.93 8.90
C GLY A 197 3.36 3.54 8.39
N ASN A 198 4.65 3.22 8.49
CA ASN A 198 5.20 1.96 7.97
C ASN A 198 5.03 0.74 8.88
N THR A 199 4.80 0.96 10.18
CA THR A 199 4.75 -0.10 11.18
C THR A 199 3.38 -0.08 11.84
N PRO A 200 2.35 -0.68 11.21
CA PRO A 200 1.13 -0.95 11.94
C PRO A 200 1.46 -1.79 13.18
N MET A 201 0.73 -1.56 14.27
CA MET A 201 0.67 -2.52 15.35
C MET A 201 -0.01 -3.77 14.78
N ILE A 202 0.78 -4.83 14.63
CA ILE A 202 0.33 -6.15 14.19
C ILE A 202 0.27 -7.03 15.42
N THR A 203 -0.91 -7.51 15.78
CA THR A 203 -1.05 -8.46 16.89
C THR A 203 -0.79 -9.90 16.42
N THR A 204 0.48 -10.15 16.03
CA THR A 204 1.15 -11.41 15.61
C THR A 204 0.99 -11.91 14.17
N VAL A 205 2.14 -12.11 13.51
CA VAL A 205 2.33 -12.86 12.27
C VAL A 205 3.57 -13.74 12.44
N PRO A 206 3.47 -15.06 12.31
CA PRO A 206 4.59 -15.93 11.98
C PRO A 206 4.87 -15.85 10.46
N ALA A 207 6.14 -15.85 10.06
CA ALA A 207 6.59 -15.61 8.67
C ALA A 207 6.13 -16.65 7.62
N ALA A 208 5.39 -17.68 8.01
CA ALA A 208 4.86 -18.74 7.15
C ALA A 208 3.63 -19.39 7.80
N PRO A 209 2.78 -20.12 7.03
CA PRO A 209 1.73 -20.95 7.61
C PRO A 209 2.29 -21.87 8.69
N VAL A 210 1.71 -21.83 9.88
CA VAL A 210 2.23 -22.62 11.02
C VAL A 210 1.60 -24.00 10.98
N SER A 211 2.43 -25.04 11.02
CA SER A 211 1.94 -26.39 11.22
C SER A 211 1.42 -26.54 12.65
N LEU A 212 0.12 -26.83 12.77
CA LEU A 212 -0.53 -27.10 14.05
C LEU A 212 -0.61 -28.59 14.34
N LEU A 213 -0.51 -29.42 13.30
CA LEU A 213 -0.44 -30.87 13.41
C LEU A 213 0.27 -31.41 12.16
N ALA A 214 1.37 -32.13 12.34
CA ALA A 214 1.98 -32.88 11.24
C ALA A 214 1.05 -34.01 10.77
N ALA A 215 1.27 -34.54 9.57
CA ALA A 215 0.45 -35.62 9.01
C ALA A 215 0.36 -36.81 9.98
N THR A 216 -0.80 -36.98 10.60
CA THR A 216 -1.05 -37.96 11.67
C THR A 216 -2.25 -38.82 11.30
N THR A 217 -2.17 -40.13 11.55
CA THR A 217 -3.30 -41.04 11.30
C THR A 217 -4.54 -40.58 12.05
N LYS A 218 -5.69 -40.58 11.37
CA LYS A 218 -6.96 -40.10 11.91
C LYS A 218 -7.37 -40.90 13.14
N ALA A 219 -7.85 -40.19 14.16
CA ALA A 219 -8.46 -40.71 15.36
C ALA A 219 -9.79 -39.97 15.62
N ALA A 220 -10.67 -40.55 16.45
CA ALA A 220 -11.96 -39.94 16.78
C ALA A 220 -11.80 -38.53 17.38
N THR A 221 -10.71 -38.30 18.10
CA THR A 221 -10.28 -36.97 18.55
C THR A 221 -8.81 -36.78 18.19
N MET A 222 -8.51 -35.67 17.55
CA MET A 222 -7.17 -35.24 17.18
C MET A 222 -6.77 -34.06 18.06
N THR A 223 -5.50 -33.96 18.41
CA THR A 223 -4.96 -32.86 19.23
C THR A 223 -3.95 -32.09 18.39
N LEU A 224 -4.08 -30.77 18.35
CA LEU A 224 -3.07 -29.91 17.74
C LEU A 224 -1.82 -29.91 18.62
N THR A 225 -0.65 -30.03 18.00
CA THR A 225 0.65 -29.96 18.69
C THR A 225 1.02 -28.54 19.08
N THR A 226 0.45 -27.55 18.41
CA THR A 226 0.68 -26.13 18.67
C THR A 226 -0.66 -25.46 18.99
N SER A 227 -0.74 -24.77 20.14
CA SER A 227 -1.99 -24.18 20.61
C SER A 227 -2.37 -22.92 19.83
N LEU A 228 -3.65 -22.82 19.46
CA LEU A 228 -4.19 -21.62 18.82
C LEU A 228 -4.29 -20.44 19.78
N SER A 229 -4.35 -20.69 21.09
CA SER A 229 -4.41 -19.62 22.11
C SER A 229 -3.14 -18.75 22.13
N THR A 230 -2.03 -19.28 21.61
CA THR A 230 -0.77 -18.56 21.46
C THR A 230 -0.66 -17.80 20.14
N MET A 231 -1.67 -17.92 19.26
CA MET A 231 -1.68 -17.38 17.91
C MET A 231 -2.74 -16.28 17.83
N ALA A 232 -2.35 -15.04 18.11
CA ALA A 232 -3.22 -13.90 17.86
C ALA A 232 -3.22 -13.53 16.34
N PRO A 233 -4.25 -12.85 15.83
CA PRO A 233 -5.58 -12.75 16.39
C PRO A 233 -6.36 -14.05 16.02
N GLY A 234 -5.86 -15.26 16.16
CA GLY A 234 -6.53 -16.49 15.70
C GLY A 234 -6.45 -16.72 14.19
N ALA A 235 -6.78 -17.94 13.77
CA ALA A 235 -6.44 -18.47 12.46
C ALA A 235 -7.60 -19.22 11.79
N PHE A 236 -7.55 -19.29 10.46
CA PHE A 236 -8.23 -20.32 9.68
C PHE A 236 -7.34 -21.55 9.60
N LEU A 237 -7.95 -22.72 9.69
CA LEU A 237 -7.30 -24.03 9.68
C LEU A 237 -7.49 -24.67 8.31
N ILE A 238 -6.40 -25.20 7.76
CA ILE A 238 -6.42 -26.00 6.55
C ILE A 238 -6.00 -27.42 6.91
N PHE A 239 -6.86 -28.36 6.51
CA PHE A 239 -6.73 -29.78 6.77
C PHE A 239 -6.35 -30.48 5.48
N ALA A 240 -5.13 -31.02 5.41
CA ALA A 240 -4.72 -31.89 4.32
C ALA A 240 -5.04 -33.33 4.69
N ILE A 241 -5.98 -33.95 3.97
CA ILE A 241 -6.35 -35.36 4.12
C ILE A 241 -5.64 -36.18 3.05
N ALA A 242 -4.84 -37.16 3.49
CA ALA A 242 -4.07 -38.04 2.64
C ALA A 242 -4.19 -39.51 3.06
N ASN A 243 -3.51 -40.40 2.35
CA ASN A 243 -3.52 -41.86 2.53
C ASN A 243 -4.88 -42.52 2.29
N ALA A 244 -5.27 -42.56 1.01
CA ALA A 244 -6.40 -43.33 0.47
C ALA A 244 -7.71 -43.14 1.25
N ASN A 245 -8.08 -41.89 1.53
CA ASN A 245 -9.41 -41.62 2.09
C ASN A 245 -10.48 -41.93 1.02
N VAL A 246 -11.29 -42.96 1.28
CA VAL A 246 -12.33 -43.48 0.37
C VAL A 246 -13.73 -43.41 0.99
N ALA A 247 -13.86 -42.81 2.18
CA ALA A 247 -15.14 -42.61 2.85
C ALA A 247 -15.38 -41.12 3.11
N THR A 248 -16.62 -40.68 2.92
CA THR A 248 -17.04 -39.33 3.31
C THR A 248 -17.11 -39.26 4.82
N GLY A 249 -16.41 -38.29 5.40
CA GLY A 249 -16.37 -38.05 6.83
C GLY A 249 -16.59 -36.59 7.18
N THR A 250 -16.39 -36.26 8.44
CA THR A 250 -16.48 -34.89 8.93
C THR A 250 -15.36 -34.58 9.92
N ILE A 251 -15.02 -33.30 9.99
CA ILE A 251 -14.15 -32.69 11.00
C ILE A 251 -15.02 -31.70 11.78
N VAL A 252 -15.09 -31.84 13.09
CA VAL A 252 -15.90 -30.97 13.96
C VAL A 252 -14.98 -30.11 14.81
N LEU A 253 -15.15 -28.80 14.70
CA LEU A 253 -14.39 -27.79 15.42
C LEU A 253 -15.35 -26.99 16.31
N SER A 254 -14.98 -26.76 17.56
CA SER A 254 -15.67 -25.78 18.41
C SER A 254 -14.67 -25.09 19.32
N GLY A 255 -14.88 -23.81 19.62
CA GLY A 255 -13.92 -22.96 20.30
C GLY A 255 -14.38 -21.51 20.39
N THR A 256 -13.46 -20.57 20.46
CA THR A 256 -13.77 -19.13 20.49
C THR A 256 -13.07 -18.37 19.37
N ASP A 257 -13.68 -17.29 18.89
CA ASP A 257 -13.00 -16.30 18.05
C ASP A 257 -12.17 -15.30 18.90
N THR A 258 -11.58 -14.32 18.24
CA THR A 258 -10.79 -13.24 18.85
C THR A 258 -11.52 -12.35 19.82
N PHE A 259 -12.84 -12.28 19.67
CA PHE A 259 -13.70 -11.41 20.45
C PHE A 259 -14.33 -12.20 21.62
N GLY A 260 -13.96 -13.48 21.78
CA GLY A 260 -14.48 -14.36 22.82
C GLY A 260 -15.83 -14.98 22.48
N ASN A 261 -16.36 -14.81 21.26
CA ASN A 261 -17.62 -15.44 20.89
C ASN A 261 -17.41 -16.92 20.63
N ALA A 262 -18.38 -17.76 21.02
CA ALA A 262 -18.34 -19.19 20.76
C ALA A 262 -18.51 -19.47 19.26
N GLN A 263 -17.60 -20.26 18.70
CA GLN A 263 -17.59 -20.69 17.31
C GLN A 263 -17.66 -22.21 17.23
N SER A 264 -18.53 -22.74 16.38
CA SER A 264 -18.59 -24.18 16.08
C SER A 264 -18.88 -24.43 14.61
N GLU A 265 -18.16 -25.35 13.97
CA GLU A 265 -18.41 -25.79 12.61
C GLU A 265 -18.17 -27.29 12.43
N THR A 266 -18.83 -27.85 11.42
CA THR A 266 -18.64 -29.22 10.95
C THR A 266 -18.27 -29.16 9.47
N ILE A 267 -17.04 -29.55 9.15
CA ILE A 267 -16.51 -29.57 7.79
C ILE A 267 -16.73 -30.97 7.20
N THR A 268 -17.42 -31.07 6.07
CA THR A 268 -17.57 -32.33 5.34
C THR A 268 -16.32 -32.63 4.52
N VAL A 269 -15.76 -33.82 4.72
CA VAL A 269 -14.60 -34.31 3.97
C VAL A 269 -15.09 -35.33 2.93
N PRO A 270 -14.90 -35.07 1.62
CA PRO A 270 -15.32 -36.00 0.59
C PRO A 270 -14.47 -37.29 0.61
N ALA A 271 -15.00 -38.37 0.02
CA ALA A 271 -14.37 -39.68 -0.13
C ALA A 271 -13.18 -39.69 -1.13
N THR A 272 -12.26 -38.75 -1.00
CA THR A 272 -11.02 -38.63 -1.76
C THR A 272 -9.94 -37.99 -0.88
N ASN A 273 -8.68 -38.17 -1.25
CA ASN A 273 -7.60 -37.32 -0.74
C ASN A 273 -7.83 -35.87 -1.23
N GLY A 274 -7.43 -34.90 -0.42
CA GLY A 274 -7.58 -33.50 -0.76
C GLY A 274 -7.42 -32.57 0.44
N THR A 275 -7.61 -31.29 0.17
CA THR A 275 -7.52 -30.24 1.19
C THR A 275 -8.91 -29.69 1.47
N VAL A 276 -9.27 -29.56 2.74
CA VAL A 276 -10.47 -28.86 3.19
C VAL A 276 -10.11 -27.74 4.16
N TYR A 277 -10.99 -26.75 4.28
CA TYR A 277 -10.72 -25.51 5.01
C TYR A 277 -11.77 -25.29 6.09
N SER A 278 -11.36 -24.75 7.23
CA SER A 278 -12.28 -24.12 8.17
C SER A 278 -12.92 -22.89 7.53
N THR A 279 -14.20 -22.69 7.79
CA THR A 279 -14.91 -21.46 7.42
C THR A 279 -14.93 -20.44 8.56
N LYS A 280 -14.54 -20.86 9.77
CA LYS A 280 -14.47 -20.02 10.96
C LYS A 280 -13.04 -19.69 11.35
N ARG A 281 -12.90 -18.53 11.99
CA ARG A 281 -11.67 -18.10 12.64
C ARG A 281 -11.66 -18.55 14.10
N TYR A 282 -10.61 -19.27 14.50
CA TYR A 282 -10.44 -19.75 15.87
C TYR A 282 -9.25 -19.08 16.53
N ALA A 283 -9.49 -18.42 17.67
CA ALA A 283 -8.46 -18.03 18.64
C ALA A 283 -8.20 -19.14 19.67
N SER A 284 -9.15 -20.05 19.85
CA SER A 284 -8.97 -21.28 20.60
C SER A 284 -9.88 -22.37 20.03
N ILE A 285 -9.52 -23.64 20.24
CA ILE A 285 -10.42 -24.77 20.02
C ILE A 285 -10.57 -25.51 21.35
N THR A 286 -11.80 -25.85 21.70
CA THR A 286 -12.17 -26.48 22.96
C THR A 286 -12.96 -27.79 22.77
N ASN A 287 -13.30 -28.18 21.53
CA ASN A 287 -14.06 -29.39 21.28
C ASN A 287 -13.27 -30.65 21.64
N SER A 288 -13.83 -31.54 22.47
CA SER A 288 -13.13 -32.69 23.03
C SER A 288 -11.91 -32.35 23.91
N GLY A 289 -11.76 -31.07 24.30
CA GLY A 289 -10.68 -30.53 25.14
C GLY A 289 -9.92 -29.38 24.47
N ALA A 290 -9.02 -28.73 25.21
CA ALA A 290 -8.19 -27.64 24.68
C ALA A 290 -7.33 -28.14 23.50
N ASP A 291 -7.34 -27.36 22.42
CA ASP A 291 -6.61 -27.60 21.17
C ASP A 291 -6.95 -28.94 20.50
N LYS A 292 -8.18 -29.43 20.68
CA LYS A 292 -8.66 -30.69 20.11
C LYS A 292 -9.80 -30.50 19.13
N PHE A 293 -9.90 -31.41 18.16
CA PHE A 293 -11.01 -31.47 17.23
C PHE A 293 -11.45 -32.91 17.03
N ALA A 294 -12.72 -33.11 16.68
CA ALA A 294 -13.28 -34.44 16.48
C ALA A 294 -13.30 -34.80 14.99
N THR A 295 -13.14 -36.09 14.67
CA THR A 295 -13.35 -36.60 13.32
C THR A 295 -14.29 -37.80 13.32
N THR A 296 -15.17 -37.89 12.32
CA THR A 296 -16.08 -39.03 12.14
C THR A 296 -16.17 -39.45 10.68
N GLY A 297 -16.42 -40.73 10.41
CA GLY A 297 -16.68 -41.25 9.05
C GLY A 297 -15.47 -41.38 8.11
N LEU A 298 -14.31 -40.80 8.43
CA LEU A 298 -13.09 -40.93 7.61
C LEU A 298 -12.53 -42.36 7.59
N THR A 299 -11.93 -42.76 6.47
CA THR A 299 -11.32 -44.09 6.29
C THR A 299 -10.27 -44.38 7.36
N THR A 300 -10.29 -45.59 7.93
CA THR A 300 -9.27 -46.06 8.86
C THR A 300 -7.90 -46.10 8.17
N GLY A 301 -6.93 -45.37 8.70
CA GLY A 301 -5.59 -45.23 8.10
C GLY A 301 -5.36 -43.93 7.32
N ALA A 302 -6.42 -43.16 7.02
CA ALA A 302 -6.26 -41.81 6.47
C ALA A 302 -5.44 -40.94 7.42
N THR A 303 -4.66 -40.01 6.88
CA THR A 303 -3.84 -39.07 7.65
C THR A 303 -4.37 -37.65 7.49
N ILE A 304 -4.25 -36.87 8.55
CA ILE A 304 -4.65 -35.47 8.60
C ILE A 304 -3.43 -34.65 9.04
N ALA A 305 -3.04 -33.66 8.24
CA ALA A 305 -2.16 -32.58 8.66
C ALA A 305 -2.98 -31.29 8.80
N VAL A 306 -2.64 -30.46 9.79
CA VAL A 306 -3.31 -29.18 10.04
C VAL A 306 -2.28 -28.06 9.95
N THR A 307 -2.60 -27.06 9.14
CA THR A 307 -1.86 -25.79 9.06
C THR A 307 -2.79 -24.65 9.37
N ALA A 308 -2.25 -23.55 9.92
CA ALA A 308 -2.99 -22.32 10.16
C ALA A 308 -2.54 -21.21 9.22
N VAL A 309 -3.51 -20.46 8.72
CA VAL A 309 -3.31 -19.20 7.99
C VAL A 309 -4.04 -18.06 8.71
N PHE A 310 -3.40 -16.90 8.77
CA PHE A 310 -3.80 -15.77 9.60
C PHE A 310 -4.74 -14.83 8.84
N ALA A 311 -5.69 -14.23 9.55
CA ALA A 311 -6.35 -13.00 9.12
C ALA A 311 -5.69 -11.83 9.85
N TRP A 312 -5.23 -10.84 9.11
CA TRP A 312 -4.44 -9.74 9.65
C TRP A 312 -5.32 -8.79 10.49
N ASN A 313 -4.78 -8.26 11.57
CA ASN A 313 -5.31 -7.05 12.20
C ASN A 313 -4.19 -6.01 12.19
N TYR A 314 -4.35 -5.00 11.35
CA TYR A 314 -3.41 -3.89 11.26
C TYR A 314 -4.03 -2.70 11.95
N ALA A 315 -3.36 -2.15 12.95
CA ALA A 315 -3.75 -0.90 13.55
C ALA A 315 -2.63 0.13 13.36
N TRP A 316 -2.92 1.20 12.64
CA TRP A 316 -2.10 2.40 12.63
C TRP A 316 -2.68 3.41 13.60
N THR A 317 -1.85 3.88 14.53
CA THR A 317 -2.19 4.97 15.44
C THR A 317 -1.21 6.09 15.25
N PHE A 318 -1.70 7.32 15.17
CA PHE A 318 -0.84 8.49 15.16
C PHE A 318 -0.78 9.13 16.54
N ASP A 319 0.40 9.11 17.15
CA ASP A 319 0.70 9.70 18.46
C ASP A 319 1.61 10.94 18.40
N GLY A 320 1.99 11.38 17.18
CA GLY A 320 2.86 12.53 16.95
C GLY A 320 3.96 12.26 15.91
N ILE A 321 4.90 13.21 15.79
CA ILE A 321 6.03 13.13 14.83
C ILE A 321 7.08 12.06 15.25
N ASN A 322 7.11 11.65 16.51
CA ASN A 322 8.27 10.98 17.10
C ASN A 322 8.48 9.50 16.73
N ASN A 323 7.62 8.86 15.94
CA ASN A 323 7.76 7.42 15.71
C ASN A 323 7.22 6.87 14.37
N ILE A 324 7.12 7.71 13.35
CA ILE A 324 6.51 7.31 12.09
C ILE A 324 7.53 7.48 10.98
N THR A 325 8.16 6.36 10.57
CA THR A 325 9.02 6.31 9.37
C THR A 325 8.22 5.73 8.21
N PRO A 326 7.23 6.43 7.66
CA PRO A 326 6.36 5.94 6.58
C PRO A 326 7.14 5.37 5.39
N TYR A 327 6.52 4.44 4.66
CA TYR A 327 7.11 3.95 3.41
C TYR A 327 7.10 5.08 2.37
N SER A 328 8.20 5.25 1.65
CA SER A 328 8.14 5.81 0.30
C SER A 328 7.80 4.71 -0.70
N ALA A 329 7.53 5.06 -1.93
CA ALA A 329 7.27 4.09 -2.98
C ALA A 329 8.00 4.45 -4.28
N SER A 330 8.50 3.43 -4.96
CA SER A 330 8.87 3.55 -6.37
C SER A 330 7.60 3.37 -7.20
N ILE A 331 7.23 4.39 -7.94
CA ILE A 331 6.08 4.35 -8.87
C ILE A 331 6.60 4.26 -10.29
N GLU A 332 6.18 3.24 -11.01
CA GLU A 332 6.48 3.12 -12.44
C GLU A 332 5.22 3.41 -13.24
N ALA A 333 5.33 4.15 -14.34
CA ALA A 333 4.22 4.35 -15.24
C ALA A 333 4.67 4.16 -16.69
N TYR A 334 3.88 3.40 -17.44
CA TYR A 334 4.16 3.05 -18.83
C TYR A 334 2.96 3.41 -19.69
N ASP A 335 3.15 4.23 -20.72
CA ASP A 335 2.07 4.65 -21.62
C ASP A 335 1.96 3.81 -22.91
N GLY A 336 2.74 2.73 -22.97
CA GLY A 336 2.87 1.85 -24.14
C GLY A 336 3.98 2.27 -25.11
N VAL A 337 4.53 3.47 -25.00
CA VAL A 337 5.64 4.00 -25.81
C VAL A 337 6.86 4.27 -24.94
N GLU A 338 6.67 4.95 -23.82
CA GLU A 338 7.70 5.35 -22.87
C GLU A 338 7.38 4.81 -21.47
N GLY A 339 8.43 4.62 -20.68
CA GLY A 339 8.35 4.24 -19.29
C GLY A 339 9.02 5.28 -18.42
N VAL A 340 8.44 5.54 -17.26
CA VAL A 340 9.06 6.38 -16.24
C VAL A 340 9.08 5.67 -14.89
N ILE A 341 10.06 6.01 -14.07
CA ILE A 341 10.15 5.61 -12.66
C ILE A 341 10.26 6.86 -11.81
N LEU A 342 9.44 6.91 -10.75
CA LEU A 342 9.41 7.94 -9.73
C LEU A 342 9.88 7.30 -8.41
N PRO A 343 11.21 7.18 -8.19
CA PRO A 343 11.76 6.65 -6.95
C PRO A 343 11.40 7.56 -5.78
N GLY A 344 11.26 6.99 -4.58
CA GLY A 344 11.12 7.82 -3.38
C GLY A 344 9.83 8.64 -3.38
N THR A 345 8.76 8.18 -4.01
CA THR A 345 7.49 8.89 -3.94
C THR A 345 6.97 8.87 -2.51
N ILE A 346 6.76 10.04 -1.93
CA ILE A 346 6.11 10.25 -0.63
C ILE A 346 4.77 10.94 -0.83
N LEU A 347 3.76 10.56 -0.06
CA LEU A 347 2.47 11.26 -0.08
C LEU A 347 2.55 12.52 0.79
N THR A 348 2.14 13.66 0.23
CA THR A 348 1.96 14.93 0.95
C THR A 348 0.52 15.10 1.39
N ASP A 349 -0.42 14.64 0.57
CA ASP A 349 -1.85 14.80 0.80
C ASP A 349 -2.61 13.55 0.37
N LEU A 350 -3.63 13.23 1.14
CA LEU A 350 -4.60 12.17 0.88
C LEU A 350 -5.99 12.74 1.02
N THR A 351 -6.90 12.40 0.12
CA THR A 351 -8.28 12.85 0.18
C THR A 351 -9.22 11.71 -0.18
N LEU A 352 -10.26 11.52 0.63
CA LEU A 352 -11.38 10.64 0.37
C LEU A 352 -12.58 11.52 0.04
N ASP A 353 -13.01 11.50 -1.22
CA ASP A 353 -14.15 12.28 -1.72
C ASP A 353 -15.31 11.35 -2.02
N TRP A 354 -16.44 11.56 -1.35
CA TRP A 354 -17.66 10.80 -1.55
C TRP A 354 -18.86 11.70 -1.72
N GLN A 355 -19.72 11.30 -2.64
CA GLN A 355 -21.02 11.89 -2.87
C GLN A 355 -22.00 10.74 -3.02
N LYS A 356 -23.23 10.91 -2.50
CA LYS A 356 -24.27 9.87 -2.52
C LYS A 356 -24.49 9.18 -3.88
N GLU A 357 -24.24 9.88 -4.97
CA GLU A 357 -24.47 9.41 -6.35
C GLU A 357 -23.19 8.89 -7.05
N LYS A 358 -22.05 8.86 -6.35
CA LYS A 358 -20.74 8.51 -6.90
C LYS A 358 -20.00 7.50 -6.04
N GLU A 359 -19.06 6.79 -6.65
CA GLU A 359 -18.10 5.96 -5.92
C GLU A 359 -17.13 6.83 -5.10
N ILE A 360 -16.53 6.23 -4.08
CA ILE A 360 -15.56 6.91 -3.21
C ILE A 360 -14.24 7.01 -3.96
N LEU A 361 -13.81 8.23 -4.22
CA LEU A 361 -12.54 8.51 -4.88
C LEU A 361 -11.45 8.71 -3.82
N LEU A 362 -10.36 7.96 -3.95
CA LEU A 362 -9.12 8.19 -3.23
C LEU A 362 -8.21 9.07 -4.11
N GLN A 363 -8.02 10.32 -3.70
CA GLN A 363 -7.10 11.24 -4.35
C GLN A 363 -5.85 11.39 -3.50
N ALA A 364 -4.68 11.33 -4.14
CA ALA A 364 -3.43 11.53 -3.44
C ALA A 364 -2.49 12.44 -4.23
N LYS A 365 -1.66 13.17 -3.48
CA LYS A 365 -0.57 14.01 -4.02
C LYS A 365 0.72 13.66 -3.31
N GLY A 366 1.84 13.96 -3.96
CA GLY A 366 3.12 13.62 -3.41
C GLY A 366 4.29 14.35 -4.04
N LEU A 367 5.47 13.97 -3.58
CA LEU A 367 6.77 14.38 -4.11
C LEU A 367 7.57 13.12 -4.40
N ALA A 368 8.30 13.09 -5.49
CA ALA A 368 9.26 12.03 -5.80
C ALA A 368 10.69 12.55 -5.68
N GLN A 369 11.63 11.65 -5.45
CA GLN A 369 13.05 12.00 -5.37
C GLN A 369 13.59 12.48 -6.72
N ASP A 370 13.16 11.83 -7.80
CA ASP A 370 13.58 12.15 -9.17
C ASP A 370 12.53 11.68 -10.19
N PHE A 371 12.75 12.02 -11.46
CA PHE A 371 12.00 11.56 -12.62
C PHE A 371 12.94 10.80 -13.56
N LEU A 372 12.81 9.48 -13.61
CA LEU A 372 13.72 8.63 -14.38
C LEU A 372 13.01 8.10 -15.63
N VAL A 373 13.48 8.49 -16.81
CA VAL A 373 13.02 7.89 -18.07
C VAL A 373 13.69 6.53 -18.27
N VAL A 374 12.87 5.53 -18.58
CA VAL A 374 13.28 4.12 -18.68
C VAL A 374 13.57 3.75 -20.14
N GLY A 375 14.72 3.12 -20.37
CA GLY A 375 15.09 2.56 -21.67
C GLY A 375 16.09 3.41 -22.44
N ASP A 376 16.38 2.98 -23.67
CA ASP A 376 17.28 3.69 -24.58
C ASP A 376 16.50 4.78 -25.34
N PRO A 377 16.79 6.08 -25.14
CA PRO A 377 16.07 7.18 -25.78
C PRO A 377 16.30 7.27 -27.29
N THR A 378 17.27 6.50 -27.83
CA THR A 378 17.61 6.49 -29.27
C THR A 378 16.94 5.37 -30.05
N ASN A 379 16.32 4.39 -29.36
CA ASN A 379 15.77 3.20 -29.99
C ASN A 379 14.27 3.37 -30.30
N THR A 380 13.94 3.47 -31.60
CA THR A 380 12.56 3.61 -32.13
C THR A 380 11.80 2.28 -32.26
N SER A 381 12.23 1.21 -31.59
CA SER A 381 11.64 -0.11 -31.75
C SER A 381 10.18 -0.19 -31.27
N SER A 382 9.39 -0.94 -32.05
CA SER A 382 7.93 -0.96 -32.03
C SER A 382 7.31 -1.30 -30.67
N ILE A 383 6.52 -0.33 -30.20
CA ILE A 383 5.34 -0.41 -29.34
C ILE A 383 4.66 -1.79 -29.41
N GLY A 384 4.36 -2.40 -28.24
CA GLY A 384 3.35 -3.47 -28.19
C GLY A 384 3.57 -4.65 -27.24
N SER A 385 4.65 -4.73 -26.47
CA SER A 385 4.82 -5.78 -25.45
C SER A 385 4.96 -5.18 -24.06
N ASN A 386 4.12 -5.63 -23.12
CA ASN A 386 4.34 -5.41 -21.69
C ASN A 386 5.72 -6.00 -21.36
N PRO A 387 6.73 -5.20 -21.00
CA PRO A 387 8.10 -5.69 -20.89
C PRO A 387 8.35 -6.53 -19.64
N PHE A 388 7.30 -6.92 -18.92
CA PHE A 388 7.43 -7.57 -17.63
C PHE A 388 6.66 -8.90 -17.58
N PRO A 389 7.22 -9.90 -16.88
CA PRO A 389 6.55 -11.17 -16.63
C PRO A 389 5.24 -10.93 -15.85
N ALA A 390 4.37 -11.94 -15.79
CA ALA A 390 3.12 -11.89 -15.03
C ALA A 390 3.39 -11.46 -13.57
N LEU A 391 3.26 -10.16 -13.29
CA LEU A 391 3.25 -9.64 -11.94
C LEU A 391 1.99 -10.13 -11.26
N ALA A 392 2.03 -10.23 -9.93
CA ALA A 392 0.80 -10.41 -9.16
C ALA A 392 -0.11 -9.21 -9.47
N GLN A 393 -1.08 -9.44 -10.37
CA GLN A 393 -2.21 -8.54 -10.49
C GLN A 393 -2.82 -8.51 -9.08
N PRO A 394 -3.16 -7.33 -8.53
CA PRO A 394 -4.22 -7.32 -7.55
C PRO A 394 -5.35 -8.08 -8.21
N THR A 395 -5.75 -9.21 -7.61
CA THR A 395 -6.81 -10.02 -8.17
C THR A 395 -7.98 -9.06 -8.34
N THR A 396 -8.41 -8.86 -9.58
CA THR A 396 -9.62 -8.10 -9.86
C THR A 396 -10.75 -8.93 -9.30
N LEU A 397 -11.02 -8.74 -8.02
CA LEU A 397 -12.19 -9.30 -7.39
C LEU A 397 -13.38 -8.58 -8.04
N PRO A 398 -14.44 -9.32 -8.41
CA PRO A 398 -15.55 -8.77 -9.17
C PRO A 398 -16.01 -7.47 -8.50
N TYR A 399 -16.17 -6.41 -9.29
CA TYR A 399 -16.59 -5.08 -8.85
C TYR A 399 -17.66 -5.16 -7.76
N VAL A 400 -17.24 -5.08 -6.50
CA VAL A 400 -18.15 -4.93 -5.37
C VAL A 400 -17.78 -3.59 -4.75
N SER A 401 -18.60 -2.59 -5.04
CA SER A 401 -18.63 -1.33 -4.30
C SER A 401 -18.54 -1.64 -2.81
N TRP A 402 -17.59 -1.02 -2.11
CA TRP A 402 -17.44 -1.17 -0.67
C TRP A 402 -18.64 -0.57 0.03
N PRO A 403 -19.45 -1.35 0.79
CA PRO A 403 -20.41 -0.76 1.70
C PRO A 403 -19.62 0.05 2.72
N ALA A 404 -19.80 1.37 2.67
CA ALA A 404 -19.15 2.28 3.56
C ALA A 404 -20.19 2.86 4.52
N SER A 405 -19.87 2.86 5.80
CA SER A 405 -20.68 3.46 6.84
C SER A 405 -19.89 4.60 7.47
N PHE A 406 -20.56 5.73 7.65
CA PHE A 406 -19.97 6.95 8.19
C PHE A 406 -20.80 7.42 9.35
N TYR A 407 -20.15 7.69 10.46
CA TYR A 407 -20.77 8.09 11.70
C TYR A 407 -20.05 9.33 12.23
N ILE A 408 -20.83 10.32 12.66
CA ILE A 408 -20.32 11.50 13.37
C ILE A 408 -21.06 11.52 14.70
N ASP A 409 -20.39 11.00 15.73
CA ASP A 409 -20.96 10.86 17.07
C ASP A 409 -20.33 11.86 18.05
N ALA A 410 -20.94 12.04 19.21
CA ALA A 410 -20.30 12.74 20.32
C ALA A 410 -19.06 11.97 20.78
N ALA A 411 -17.99 12.69 21.17
CA ALA A 411 -16.75 12.05 21.64
C ALA A 411 -16.94 11.21 22.92
N SER A 412 -17.94 11.55 23.75
CA SER A 412 -18.33 10.78 24.93
C SER A 412 -19.42 9.76 24.60
N GLY A 413 -19.07 8.49 24.38
CA GLY A 413 -20.05 7.42 24.14
C GLY A 413 -19.48 6.24 23.35
N THR A 414 -20.34 5.24 23.08
CA THR A 414 -20.00 4.16 22.15
C THR A 414 -20.08 4.71 20.72
N PRO A 415 -19.02 4.60 19.89
CA PRO A 415 -19.06 5.02 18.49
C PRO A 415 -20.16 4.30 17.69
N ALA A 416 -20.68 4.95 16.66
CA ALA A 416 -21.72 4.50 15.73
C ALA A 416 -23.16 4.44 16.28
N THR A 417 -23.66 5.53 16.88
CA THR A 417 -25.03 5.58 17.46
C THR A 417 -25.95 6.67 16.91
N THR A 418 -25.47 7.61 16.09
CA THR A 418 -26.33 8.67 15.53
C THR A 418 -27.32 8.18 14.46
N GLN A 419 -28.55 7.90 14.90
CA GLN A 419 -29.68 7.44 14.10
C GLN A 419 -30.49 8.57 13.40
N ASP A 420 -30.10 9.85 13.53
CA ASP A 420 -30.99 10.98 13.26
C ASP A 420 -30.60 11.95 12.13
N GLY A 421 -29.71 11.53 11.23
CA GLY A 421 -29.35 12.26 10.02
C GLY A 421 -28.74 11.37 8.93
N SER A 422 -28.88 11.77 7.66
CA SER A 422 -28.25 11.09 6.52
C SER A 422 -27.19 11.98 5.90
N MET A 423 -25.95 11.49 5.82
CA MET A 423 -24.88 12.20 5.15
C MET A 423 -25.08 12.14 3.62
N LEU A 424 -24.97 13.28 2.94
CA LEU A 424 -25.09 13.40 1.48
C LEU A 424 -23.74 13.41 0.78
N THR A 425 -22.75 14.06 1.40
CA THR A 425 -21.39 14.17 0.88
C THR A 425 -20.42 14.20 2.05
N PHE A 426 -19.22 13.67 1.85
CA PHE A 426 -18.09 13.97 2.73
C PHE A 426 -16.81 14.08 1.91
N LYS A 427 -15.91 14.91 2.39
CA LYS A 427 -14.56 15.07 1.87
C LYS A 427 -13.60 15.10 3.04
N LEU A 428 -12.94 13.97 3.29
CA LEU A 428 -11.89 13.85 4.30
C LEU A 428 -10.56 14.13 3.62
N ALA A 429 -9.83 15.14 4.08
CA ALA A 429 -8.48 15.46 3.62
C ALA A 429 -7.48 15.26 4.77
N ILE A 430 -6.34 14.64 4.47
CA ILE A 430 -5.22 14.43 5.37
C ILE A 430 -3.99 15.04 4.71
N THR A 431 -3.29 15.92 5.42
CA THR A 431 -1.98 16.43 5.01
C THR A 431 -0.93 15.80 5.89
N THR A 432 0.07 15.18 5.27
CA THR A 432 1.15 14.49 5.99
C THR A 432 2.24 15.46 6.45
N GLY A 433 2.31 16.68 5.92
CA GLY A 433 3.34 17.67 6.30
C GLY A 433 4.76 17.27 5.91
N ARG A 434 4.94 16.30 5.01
CA ARG A 434 6.25 15.77 4.63
C ARG A 434 6.91 16.50 3.48
N LYS A 435 8.24 16.44 3.48
CA LYS A 435 9.07 17.07 2.46
C LYS A 435 10.42 16.40 2.32
N TRP A 436 10.94 16.41 1.10
CA TRP A 436 12.31 16.02 0.82
C TRP A 436 13.33 17.02 1.35
N PHE A 437 14.34 16.52 2.07
CA PHE A 437 15.47 17.32 2.50
C PHE A 437 16.65 17.19 1.54
N TYR A 438 17.18 18.34 1.14
CA TYR A 438 18.34 18.44 0.26
C TYR A 438 19.58 18.81 1.09
N PRO A 439 20.60 17.95 1.14
CA PRO A 439 21.82 18.26 1.87
C PRO A 439 22.53 19.47 1.24
N GLY A 440 23.10 20.32 2.09
CA GLY A 440 23.85 21.50 1.66
C GLY A 440 25.25 21.21 1.13
N ASP A 441 25.52 19.97 0.68
CA ASP A 441 26.82 19.48 0.22
C ASP A 441 27.04 19.69 -1.29
N GLY A 442 26.06 20.26 -2.00
CA GLY A 442 26.12 20.54 -3.43
C GLY A 442 25.62 19.39 -4.29
N PHE A 443 25.03 18.34 -3.71
CA PHE A 443 24.21 17.41 -4.47
C PHE A 443 22.82 18.01 -4.71
N GLN A 444 22.30 17.82 -5.93
CA GLN A 444 20.94 18.21 -6.32
C GLN A 444 19.93 17.09 -6.08
N ARG A 445 20.18 16.23 -5.10
CA ARG A 445 19.36 15.04 -4.85
C ARG A 445 18.96 15.01 -3.39
N PRO A 446 17.69 14.79 -3.07
CA PRO A 446 17.29 14.71 -1.69
C PRO A 446 17.72 13.35 -1.11
N THR A 447 18.19 13.37 0.13
CA THR A 447 18.83 12.21 0.77
C THR A 447 17.98 11.56 1.86
N PHE A 448 17.00 12.28 2.40
CA PHE A 448 16.06 11.74 3.39
C PHE A 448 14.79 12.60 3.46
N VAL A 449 13.72 12.02 3.99
CA VAL A 449 12.43 12.67 4.18
C VAL A 449 12.40 13.36 5.54
N THR A 450 11.86 14.57 5.59
CA THR A 450 11.64 15.38 6.80
C THR A 450 10.18 15.80 6.91
N TRP A 451 9.84 16.47 8.02
CA TRP A 451 8.55 17.10 8.24
C TRP A 451 8.72 18.63 8.17
N ASP A 452 7.94 19.28 7.30
CA ASP A 452 7.83 20.74 7.21
C ASP A 452 6.74 21.26 8.17
N THR A 453 5.71 20.44 8.40
CA THR A 453 4.62 20.72 9.35
C THR A 453 4.16 19.45 10.06
N GLU A 454 3.46 19.61 11.17
CA GLU A 454 2.72 18.51 11.80
C GLU A 454 1.63 17.99 10.84
N PRO A 455 1.39 16.66 10.80
CA PRO A 455 0.27 16.08 10.08
C PRO A 455 -1.05 16.61 10.61
N ASP A 456 -1.99 16.85 9.70
CA ASP A 456 -3.31 17.40 10.03
C ASP A 456 -4.39 16.76 9.14
N TRP A 457 -5.65 16.88 9.55
CA TRP A 457 -6.78 16.42 8.77
C TRP A 457 -8.01 17.31 8.96
N THR A 458 -8.84 17.37 7.91
CA THR A 458 -10.10 18.12 7.90
C THR A 458 -11.20 17.30 7.25
N LEU A 459 -12.45 17.52 7.67
CA LEU A 459 -13.63 16.92 7.04
C LEU A 459 -14.62 18.01 6.65
N ASP A 460 -15.00 18.06 5.38
CA ASP A 460 -16.19 18.78 4.94
C ASP A 460 -17.32 17.79 4.70
N ALA A 461 -18.47 17.96 5.35
CA ALA A 461 -19.62 17.08 5.15
C ALA A 461 -20.94 17.85 5.03
N GLU A 462 -21.88 17.27 4.28
CA GLU A 462 -23.27 17.73 4.22
C GLU A 462 -24.17 16.65 4.82
N ILE A 463 -24.95 17.02 5.83
CA ILE A 463 -25.90 16.14 6.52
C ILE A 463 -27.32 16.66 6.32
N VAL A 464 -28.24 15.75 6.04
CA VAL A 464 -29.68 15.99 6.05
C VAL A 464 -30.26 15.48 7.35
N TYR A 465 -30.83 16.38 8.15
CA TYR A 465 -31.59 16.04 9.33
C TYR A 465 -33.07 15.94 8.97
N GLN A 466 -33.78 14.98 9.56
CA GLN A 466 -35.22 14.81 9.30
C GLN A 466 -36.02 16.08 9.61
N ASN A 467 -35.62 16.84 10.63
CA ASN A 467 -36.25 18.08 11.05
C ASN A 467 -35.28 18.95 11.88
N TYR A 468 -35.68 20.18 12.18
CA TYR A 468 -34.89 21.14 12.97
C TYR A 468 -34.67 20.72 14.43
N GLN A 469 -35.60 19.97 15.02
CA GLN A 469 -35.52 19.50 16.40
C GLN A 469 -34.36 18.51 16.58
N ASN A 470 -34.19 17.58 15.63
CA ASN A 470 -33.08 16.62 15.64
C ASN A 470 -31.72 17.34 15.58
N TYR A 471 -31.61 18.38 14.75
CA TYR A 471 -30.42 19.21 14.70
C TYR A 471 -30.09 19.87 16.06
N ILE A 472 -31.07 20.53 16.70
CA ILE A 472 -30.86 21.21 17.98
C ILE A 472 -30.50 20.24 19.10
N ASN A 473 -31.16 19.08 19.15
CA ASN A 473 -31.03 18.18 20.29
C ASN A 473 -29.76 17.33 20.23
N TYR A 474 -29.30 16.95 19.04
CA TYR A 474 -28.23 15.96 18.91
C TYR A 474 -26.93 16.53 18.35
N PHE A 475 -26.98 17.52 17.47
CA PHE A 475 -25.76 18.05 16.85
C PHE A 475 -25.26 19.32 17.54
N LYS A 476 -26.15 20.31 17.72
CA LYS A 476 -25.79 21.61 18.33
C LYS A 476 -25.06 21.55 19.69
N PRO A 477 -25.38 20.64 20.64
CA PRO A 477 -24.70 20.62 21.94
C PRO A 477 -23.31 19.95 21.89
N ASN A 478 -22.98 19.22 20.83
CA ASN A 478 -21.75 18.42 20.74
C ASN A 478 -20.69 19.15 19.90
N VAL A 479 -19.74 19.79 20.58
CA VAL A 479 -18.62 20.53 19.93
C VAL A 479 -17.42 19.61 19.67
N ALA A 480 -17.26 18.57 20.50
CA ALA A 480 -16.28 17.50 20.33
C ALA A 480 -16.97 16.25 19.79
N LEU A 481 -16.50 15.77 18.65
CA LEU A 481 -17.09 14.69 17.88
C LEU A 481 -16.06 13.60 17.61
N ILE A 482 -16.53 12.39 17.30
CA ILE A 482 -15.73 11.32 16.72
C ILE A 482 -16.31 11.02 15.35
N LEU A 483 -15.49 11.15 14.31
CA LEU A 483 -15.80 10.58 13.00
C LEU A 483 -15.32 9.13 13.00
N ALA A 484 -16.24 8.20 12.77
CA ALA A 484 -15.95 6.81 12.49
C ALA A 484 -16.38 6.46 11.07
N THR A 485 -15.44 6.00 10.26
CA THR A 485 -15.70 5.48 8.93
C THR A 485 -15.37 4.01 8.89
N THR A 486 -16.30 3.19 8.43
CA THR A 486 -16.10 1.75 8.21
C THR A 486 -16.31 1.45 6.74
N PHE A 487 -15.27 0.97 6.07
CA PHE A 487 -15.38 0.37 4.74
C PHE A 487 -15.42 -1.14 4.88
N GLN A 488 -16.38 -1.82 4.25
CA GLN A 488 -16.43 -3.28 4.19
C GLN A 488 -15.94 -3.75 2.82
N GLY A 489 -14.92 -4.59 2.84
CA GLY A 489 -14.20 -5.09 1.68
C GLY A 489 -14.47 -6.57 1.41
N ASN A 490 -13.39 -7.33 1.22
CA ASN A 490 -13.42 -8.68 0.64
C ASN A 490 -14.16 -9.70 1.50
N TRP A 491 -14.95 -10.56 0.86
CA TRP A 491 -15.54 -11.72 1.51
C TRP A 491 -14.43 -12.65 2.00
N LEU A 492 -14.38 -12.88 3.31
CA LEU A 492 -13.40 -13.74 3.96
C LEU A 492 -13.93 -15.17 4.13
N GLY A 493 -15.23 -15.38 3.95
CA GLY A 493 -15.90 -16.67 4.16
C GLY A 493 -17.29 -16.53 4.78
N THR A 494 -18.00 -17.64 4.89
CA THR A 494 -19.35 -17.69 5.47
C THR A 494 -19.40 -18.68 6.62
N ILE A 495 -20.01 -18.28 7.72
CA ILE A 495 -20.33 -19.12 8.88
C ILE A 495 -21.82 -19.40 8.88
N ALA A 496 -22.22 -20.63 8.57
CA ALA A 496 -23.64 -21.00 8.38
C ALA A 496 -24.33 -20.12 7.33
N ILE A 497 -25.10 -19.10 7.74
CA ILE A 497 -25.75 -18.12 6.87
C ILE A 497 -25.11 -16.71 6.95
N THR A 498 -24.11 -16.53 7.82
CA THR A 498 -23.51 -15.23 8.13
C THR A 498 -22.19 -15.06 7.37
N ASN A 499 -22.15 -14.11 6.44
CA ASN A 499 -20.95 -13.79 5.68
C ASN A 499 -20.00 -12.91 6.51
N TYR A 500 -18.69 -13.11 6.37
CA TYR A 500 -17.63 -12.29 6.97
C TYR A 500 -16.88 -11.55 5.88
N TYR A 501 -16.52 -10.30 6.18
CA TYR A 501 -15.78 -9.43 5.26
C TYR A 501 -14.60 -8.79 5.97
N GLU A 502 -13.57 -8.42 5.21
CA GLU A 502 -12.54 -7.50 5.69
C GLU A 502 -13.17 -6.11 5.87
N SER A 503 -12.73 -5.34 6.87
CA SER A 503 -13.19 -3.98 7.09
C SER A 503 -12.05 -3.04 7.43
N VAL A 504 -12.07 -1.84 6.86
CA VAL A 504 -11.16 -0.74 7.18
C VAL A 504 -11.92 0.29 7.99
N ASN A 505 -11.49 0.51 9.23
CA ASN A 505 -12.09 1.43 10.17
C ASN A 505 -11.17 2.62 10.40
N ILE A 506 -11.61 3.83 10.05
CA ILE A 506 -10.92 5.09 10.34
C ILE A 506 -11.66 5.76 11.50
N THR A 507 -10.94 6.14 12.56
CA THR A 507 -11.47 6.85 13.73
C THR A 507 -10.71 8.14 13.94
N LEU A 508 -11.41 9.26 13.86
CA LEU A 508 -10.85 10.61 13.89
C LEU A 508 -11.54 11.45 14.97
N PRO A 509 -10.88 11.71 16.12
CA PRO A 509 -11.36 12.68 17.11
C PRO A 509 -11.33 14.11 16.56
N ALA A 510 -12.47 14.78 16.62
CA ALA A 510 -12.79 15.95 15.82
C ALA A 510 -13.37 17.08 16.66
N LYS A 511 -13.14 18.33 16.21
CA LYS A 511 -13.86 19.50 16.69
C LYS A 511 -14.60 20.18 15.55
N VAL A 512 -15.79 20.71 15.83
CA VAL A 512 -16.51 21.56 14.87
C VAL A 512 -15.76 22.88 14.66
N ASP A 513 -15.34 23.15 13.42
CA ASP A 513 -14.74 24.43 13.01
C ASP A 513 -15.83 25.39 12.55
N THR A 514 -16.57 25.01 11.51
CA THR A 514 -17.70 25.80 11.01
C THR A 514 -18.92 24.92 10.78
N PHE A 515 -20.09 25.51 11.00
CA PHE A 515 -21.35 24.82 10.78
C PHE A 515 -22.40 25.80 10.27
N LYS A 516 -23.08 25.43 9.18
CA LYS A 516 -24.11 26.23 8.54
C LYS A 516 -25.37 25.40 8.33
N VAL A 517 -26.51 25.91 8.78
CA VAL A 517 -27.82 25.28 8.57
C VAL A 517 -28.65 26.13 7.64
N ASP A 518 -29.27 25.49 6.66
CA ASP A 518 -30.42 26.06 5.97
C ASP A 518 -31.70 25.62 6.68
N GLN A 519 -32.31 26.57 7.42
CA GLN A 519 -33.55 26.36 8.18
C GLN A 519 -34.80 26.65 7.35
N THR A 520 -34.64 27.10 6.09
CA THR A 520 -35.77 27.45 5.21
C THR A 520 -36.37 26.25 4.50
N THR A 521 -35.73 25.08 4.64
CA THR A 521 -36.12 23.82 4.01
C THR A 521 -36.39 22.74 5.05
N ASN A 522 -37.33 21.84 4.76
CA ASN A 522 -37.59 20.64 5.53
C ASN A 522 -37.65 19.45 4.57
N PRO A 523 -36.75 18.46 4.65
CA PRO A 523 -35.72 18.23 5.69
C PRO A 523 -34.59 19.29 5.72
N VAL A 524 -33.97 19.45 6.89
CA VAL A 524 -32.98 20.50 7.18
C VAL A 524 -31.60 20.08 6.69
N LYS A 525 -30.92 20.94 5.92
CA LYS A 525 -29.55 20.69 5.43
C LYS A 525 -28.51 21.42 6.28
N GLY A 526 -27.55 20.66 6.80
CA GLY A 526 -26.39 21.18 7.52
C GLY A 526 -25.11 20.94 6.74
N LYS A 527 -24.31 21.99 6.54
CA LYS A 527 -22.91 21.89 6.08
C LYS A 527 -22.01 22.04 7.29
N LEU A 528 -21.16 21.06 7.51
CA LEU A 528 -20.24 21.01 8.64
C LEU A 528 -18.80 20.90 8.14
N LYS A 529 -17.91 21.60 8.82
CA LYS A 529 -16.47 21.44 8.69
C LYS A 529 -15.90 21.03 10.04
N LEU A 530 -15.23 19.88 10.07
CA LEU A 530 -14.50 19.40 11.22
C LEU A 530 -13.00 19.56 11.00
N ILE A 531 -12.31 19.81 12.09
CA ILE A 531 -10.84 19.87 12.15
C ILE A 531 -10.36 18.85 13.18
N SER A 532 -9.10 18.44 13.03
CA SER A 532 -8.45 17.50 13.93
C SER A 532 -8.47 17.99 15.39
N GLN A 533 -8.64 17.03 16.31
CA GLN A 533 -8.49 17.25 17.74
C GLN A 533 -7.75 16.05 18.35
N TYR A 534 -6.77 16.30 19.21
CA TYR A 534 -6.18 15.24 20.01
C TYR A 534 -7.09 14.91 21.21
N ASP A 535 -7.52 13.65 21.33
CA ASP A 535 -8.25 13.16 22.51
C ASP A 535 -7.32 12.28 23.39
N PRO A 536 -6.63 12.87 24.39
CA PRO A 536 -5.76 12.12 25.28
C PRO A 536 -6.52 11.23 26.28
N THR A 537 -7.83 11.42 26.44
CA THR A 537 -8.57 10.88 27.60
C THR A 537 -9.27 9.58 27.26
N ASN A 538 -9.84 9.48 26.05
CA ASN A 538 -10.59 8.29 25.64
C ASN A 538 -9.87 7.47 24.56
N LEU A 539 -9.15 8.14 23.66
CA LEU A 539 -8.58 7.51 22.48
C LEU A 539 -7.05 7.45 22.53
N ASN A 540 -6.39 8.45 23.12
CA ASN A 540 -4.93 8.57 23.20
C ASN A 540 -4.23 8.61 21.83
N TYR A 541 -4.90 9.13 20.80
CA TYR A 541 -4.36 9.31 19.45
C TYR A 541 -5.03 10.49 18.74
N ALA A 542 -4.37 11.07 17.74
CA ALA A 542 -4.97 12.10 16.88
C ALA A 542 -5.81 11.50 15.73
N TYR A 543 -5.48 10.27 15.35
CA TYR A 543 -6.30 9.41 14.51
C TYR A 543 -5.86 7.95 14.63
N LYS A 544 -6.77 7.04 14.25
CA LYS A 544 -6.53 5.59 14.21
C LYS A 544 -7.14 4.99 12.95
N VAL A 545 -6.38 4.13 12.27
CA VAL A 545 -6.89 3.28 11.17
C VAL A 545 -6.71 1.83 11.57
N THR A 546 -7.77 1.04 11.48
CA THR A 546 -7.76 -0.38 11.85
C THR A 546 -8.32 -1.21 10.71
N VAL A 547 -7.61 -2.27 10.30
CA VAL A 547 -8.08 -3.24 9.31
C VAL A 547 -8.40 -4.54 10.04
N THR A 548 -9.65 -4.98 10.00
CA THR A 548 -10.17 -6.11 10.78
C THR A 548 -11.04 -7.04 9.94
N ALA A 549 -11.33 -8.24 10.43
CA ALA A 549 -12.42 -9.07 9.90
C ALA A 549 -13.72 -8.75 10.66
N GLN A 550 -14.83 -8.53 9.96
CA GLN A 550 -16.12 -8.11 10.54
C GLN A 550 -17.32 -8.77 9.84
N VAL A 551 -18.41 -8.96 10.58
CA VAL A 551 -19.74 -9.34 10.05
C VAL A 551 -20.44 -8.09 9.50
N PRO A 552 -21.20 -8.15 8.38
CA PRO A 552 -21.99 -7.01 7.93
C PRO A 552 -22.90 -6.50 9.06
N PRO A 553 -23.03 -5.19 9.25
CA PRO A 553 -23.97 -4.63 10.21
C PRO A 553 -25.37 -5.11 9.86
N THR A 554 -26.04 -5.70 10.84
CA THR A 554 -27.43 -6.10 10.73
C THR A 554 -28.29 -4.85 10.78
N TYR A 555 -28.74 -4.36 9.62
CA TYR A 555 -29.70 -3.27 9.58
C TYR A 555 -31.08 -3.83 9.94
N THR A 556 -31.59 -3.51 11.13
CA THR A 556 -33.03 -3.64 11.38
C THR A 556 -33.73 -2.53 10.60
N SER A 557 -34.46 -2.93 9.56
CA SER A 557 -35.29 -2.04 8.74
C SER A 557 -36.34 -1.30 9.57
#